data_AF-A0A4Y2K6G5-F1
#
_entry.id   AF-A0A4Y2K6G5-F1
#
_cell.length_a   1.000
_cell.length_b   1.000
_cell.length_c   1.000
_cell.angle_alpha   90.00
_cell.angle_beta   90.00
_cell.angle_gamma   90.00
#
_symmetry.space_group_name_H-M   'P 1'
#
loop_
_entity.id
_entity.type
_entity.pdbx_description
1 polymer ?
#
loop_
_entity_poly.entity_id
_entity_poly.type
_entity_poly.pdbx_seq_one_letter_code
_entity_poly.pdbx_strand_id
1 'polypeptide(L)'
;MNAYYDKKKSGKLSFHKGEIKAVIRNPKTTGESTKTQPRYRGSMVVTEILPSETYTISQLEPRNGRPYTTIAHVSQLKAWKCWNEDDDDSSANSDDEPEMQRPKQTVRYGAFTSDR
;
A
#
# COMPACT_ATOMS: atom_id res chain seq x y z
N MET A 1 -8.94 37.87 -10.46
CA MET A 1 -8.03 36.75 -10.14
C MET A 1 -8.81 35.44 -10.19
N ASN A 2 -8.33 34.43 -10.94
CA ASN A 2 -9.08 33.22 -11.28
C ASN A 2 -9.06 32.16 -10.16
N ALA A 3 -10.02 32.22 -9.23
CA ALA A 3 -10.26 31.21 -8.19
C ALA A 3 -10.67 29.82 -8.75
N TYR A 4 -10.92 29.71 -10.07
CA TYR A 4 -11.31 28.46 -10.73
C TYR A 4 -10.20 27.40 -10.73
N TYR A 5 -8.93 27.82 -10.77
CA TYR A 5 -7.76 26.92 -10.87
C TYR A 5 -7.06 26.64 -9.54
N ASP A 6 -7.36 27.38 -8.47
CA ASP A 6 -6.68 27.23 -7.15
C ASP A 6 -7.31 26.17 -6.24
N LYS A 7 -8.24 25.37 -6.79
CA LYS A 7 -9.04 24.40 -6.02
C LYS A 7 -8.27 23.15 -5.59
N LYS A 8 -7.04 22.96 -6.11
CA LYS A 8 -6.22 21.75 -5.88
C LYS A 8 -5.00 21.97 -5.00
N LYS A 9 -4.89 23.10 -4.30
CA LYS A 9 -3.84 23.22 -3.27
C LYS A 9 -4.23 22.36 -2.08
N SER A 10 -3.65 21.17 -2.02
CA SER A 10 -3.66 20.35 -0.82
C SER A 10 -3.06 21.15 0.33
N GLY A 11 -3.71 21.14 1.49
CA GLY A 11 -3.20 21.79 2.69
C GLY A 11 -1.77 21.34 3.00
N LYS A 12 -0.96 22.26 3.52
CA LYS A 12 0.42 21.96 3.92
C LYS A 12 0.40 20.91 5.03
N LEU A 13 1.08 19.78 4.81
CA LEU A 13 1.28 18.78 5.84
C LEU A 13 2.29 19.33 6.86
N SER A 14 1.87 19.45 8.11
CA SER A 14 2.73 19.88 9.23
C SER A 14 2.58 18.91 10.39
N PHE A 15 3.69 18.65 11.09
CA PHE A 15 3.73 17.76 12.24
C PHE A 15 4.25 18.50 13.46
N HIS A 16 3.72 18.14 14.62
CA HIS A 16 4.18 18.66 15.90
C HIS A 16 5.26 17.78 16.53
N LYS A 17 6.13 18.41 17.33
CA LYS A 17 7.08 17.70 18.17
C LYS A 17 6.33 16.77 19.13
N GLY A 18 6.79 15.52 19.24
CA GLY A 18 6.15 14.47 20.03
C GLY A 18 5.14 13.61 19.25
N GLU A 19 4.78 13.96 18.01
CA GLU A 19 3.88 13.12 17.21
C GLU A 19 4.53 11.80 16.80
N ILE A 20 3.75 10.71 16.85
CA ILE A 20 4.15 9.38 16.40
C ILE A 20 3.85 9.23 14.89
N LYS A 21 4.89 8.93 14.12
CA LYS A 21 4.86 8.69 12.68
C LYS A 21 5.53 7.37 12.33
N ALA A 22 5.22 6.85 11.15
CA ALA A 22 5.98 5.81 10.49
C ALA A 22 6.87 6.44 9.41
N VAL A 23 8.11 5.95 9.27
CA VAL A 23 9.03 6.40 8.21
C VAL A 23 9.05 5.35 7.10
N ILE A 24 8.84 5.77 5.86
CA ILE A 24 8.95 4.91 4.68
C ILE A 24 10.42 4.54 4.44
N ARG A 25 10.69 3.26 4.21
CA ARG A 25 12.01 2.73 3.89
C ARG A 25 12.16 2.58 2.38
N ASN A 26 13.39 2.77 1.92
CA ASN A 26 13.76 2.39 0.57
C ASN A 26 13.86 0.86 0.49
N PRO A 27 13.32 0.24 -0.58
CA PRO A 27 13.47 -1.19 -0.80
C PRO A 27 14.94 -1.57 -0.94
N LYS A 28 15.29 -2.78 -0.50
CA LYS A 28 16.66 -3.30 -0.62
C LYS A 28 16.73 -4.29 -1.77
N THR A 29 17.73 -4.14 -2.63
CA THR A 29 18.03 -5.10 -3.69
C THR A 29 18.75 -6.31 -3.10
N THR A 30 17.98 -7.25 -2.54
CA THR A 30 18.50 -8.50 -1.96
C THR A 30 18.36 -9.69 -2.91
N GLY A 31 17.71 -9.51 -4.06
CA GLY A 31 17.36 -10.59 -5.01
C GLY A 31 16.01 -11.24 -4.72
N GLU A 32 15.46 -11.01 -3.52
CA GLU A 32 14.10 -11.35 -3.14
C GLU A 32 13.08 -10.28 -3.60
N SER A 33 11.81 -10.66 -3.71
CA SER A 33 10.72 -9.75 -4.07
C SER A 33 10.62 -8.57 -3.10
N THR A 34 10.57 -7.36 -3.64
CA THR A 34 10.38 -6.14 -2.84
C THR A 34 8.98 -6.03 -2.24
N LYS A 35 7.99 -6.79 -2.74
CA LYS A 35 6.62 -6.80 -2.22
C LYS A 35 6.54 -7.35 -0.79
N THR A 36 7.41 -8.29 -0.43
CA THR A 36 7.43 -8.90 0.91
C THR A 36 8.29 -8.14 1.92
N GLN A 37 9.02 -7.10 1.47
CA GLN A 37 9.91 -6.35 2.35
C GLN A 37 9.13 -5.34 3.20
N PRO A 38 9.49 -5.15 4.48
CA PRO A 38 8.85 -4.14 5.33
C PRO A 38 9.03 -2.72 4.77
N ARG A 39 7.94 -2.14 4.28
CA ARG A 39 7.93 -0.80 3.67
C ARG A 39 8.09 0.33 4.68
N TYR A 40 7.61 0.12 5.91
CA TYR A 40 7.65 1.14 6.96
C TYR A 40 8.62 0.75 8.07
N ARG A 41 9.22 1.77 8.68
CA ARG A 41 9.98 1.69 9.92
C ARG A 41 9.02 1.95 11.09
N GLY A 42 9.24 1.23 12.20
CA GLY A 42 8.40 1.23 13.41
C GLY A 42 8.15 2.60 14.03
N SER A 43 7.49 2.66 15.19
CA SER A 43 7.00 3.90 15.78
C SER A 43 8.13 4.91 16.00
N MET A 44 8.09 6.00 15.24
CA MET A 44 9.07 7.07 15.31
C MET A 44 8.41 8.34 15.86
N VAL A 45 9.08 9.02 16.77
CA VAL A 45 8.61 10.26 17.40
C VAL A 45 9.34 11.44 16.79
N VAL A 46 8.59 12.45 16.35
CA VAL A 46 9.15 13.71 15.87
C VAL A 46 9.83 14.44 17.05
N THR A 47 11.15 14.61 16.99
CA THR A 47 11.92 15.27 18.06
C THR A 47 12.19 16.73 17.76
N GLU A 48 12.35 17.07 16.48
CA GLU A 48 12.71 18.40 16.03
C GLU A 48 12.02 18.70 14.69
N ILE A 49 11.63 19.96 14.51
CA ILE A 49 11.01 20.47 13.29
C ILE A 49 12.05 21.36 12.63
N LEU A 50 12.54 20.94 11.46
CA LEU A 50 13.52 21.70 10.68
C LEU A 50 12.80 22.60 9.66
N PRO A 51 13.48 23.64 9.16
CA PRO A 51 12.98 24.39 8.00
C PRO A 51 12.80 23.46 6.78
N SER A 52 11.96 23.86 5.83
CA SER A 52 11.70 23.10 4.59
C SER A 52 11.07 21.71 4.81
N GLU A 53 10.05 21.62 5.66
CA GLU A 53 9.21 20.40 5.82
C GLU A 53 10.02 19.13 6.16
N THR A 54 11.17 19.35 6.78
CA THR A 54 12.08 18.29 7.20
C THR A 54 11.96 18.13 8.71
N TYR A 55 12.03 16.89 9.18
CA TYR A 55 11.82 16.56 10.59
C TYR A 55 12.95 15.66 11.07
N THR A 56 13.48 15.93 12.26
CA THR A 56 14.34 14.99 12.99
C THR A 56 13.43 14.09 13.80
N ILE A 57 13.65 12.78 13.67
CA ILE A 57 12.75 11.77 14.21
C ILE A 57 13.58 10.70 14.89
N SER A 58 13.16 10.31 16.08
CA SER A 58 13.81 9.27 16.89
C SER A 58 12.90 8.04 17.01
N GLN A 59 13.51 6.87 17.21
CA GLN A 59 12.76 5.66 17.49
C GLN A 59 12.21 5.68 18.93
N LEU A 60 10.91 5.43 19.10
CA LEU A 60 10.25 5.43 20.41
C LEU A 60 10.84 4.36 21.34
N GLU A 61 10.89 3.11 20.87
CA GLU A 61 11.52 2.00 21.58
C GLU A 61 12.69 1.45 20.75
N PRO A 62 13.95 1.68 21.18
CA PRO A 62 15.11 1.20 20.45
C PRO A 62 15.25 -0.31 20.57
N ARG A 63 14.84 -1.03 19.51
CA ARG A 63 14.89 -2.51 19.42
C ARG A 63 16.29 -3.11 19.65
N ASN A 64 17.35 -2.39 19.29
CA ASN A 64 18.72 -2.91 19.32
C ASN A 64 19.62 -2.19 20.34
N GLY A 65 19.03 -1.50 21.33
CA GLY A 65 19.77 -0.70 22.33
C GLY A 65 20.47 0.54 21.79
N ARG A 66 20.60 0.68 20.46
CA ARG A 66 21.11 1.88 19.81
C ARG A 66 19.96 2.84 19.51
N PRO A 67 19.98 4.08 20.04
CA PRO A 67 19.01 5.07 19.64
C PRO A 67 19.15 5.33 18.14
N TYR A 68 18.05 5.19 17.41
CA TYR A 68 18.00 5.51 16.00
C TYR A 68 17.37 6.88 15.82
N THR A 69 18.16 7.81 15.25
CA THR A 69 17.71 9.15 14.88
C THR A 69 17.93 9.33 13.39
N THR A 70 16.94 9.86 12.70
CA THR A 70 17.02 10.17 11.28
C THR A 70 16.39 11.51 10.98
N ILE A 71 16.84 12.12 9.91
CA ILE A 71 16.22 13.30 9.32
C ILE A 71 15.41 12.80 8.11
N ALA A 72 14.14 13.19 8.02
CA ALA A 72 13.25 12.77 6.94
C ALA A 72 12.37 13.92 6.47
N HIS A 73 12.03 13.91 5.18
CA HIS A 73 11.10 14.87 4.59
C HIS A 73 9.65 14.45 4.86
N VAL A 74 8.71 15.41 4.92
CA VAL A 74 7.28 15.18 5.18
C VAL A 74 6.67 14.09 4.28
N SER A 75 7.15 13.97 3.03
CA SER A 75 6.68 12.97 2.05
C SER A 75 7.05 11.53 2.40
N GLN A 76 8.06 11.33 3.23
CA GLN A 76 8.49 10.01 3.71
C GLN A 76 7.77 9.61 4.99
N LEU A 77 6.98 10.51 5.59
CA LEU A 77 6.29 10.30 6.85
C LEU A 77 4.84 9.92 6.62
N LYS A 78 4.42 8.84 7.24
CA LYS A 78 3.04 8.38 7.27
C LYS A 78 2.51 8.46 8.70
N ALA A 79 1.21 8.71 8.84
CA ALA A 79 0.58 8.59 10.16
C ALA A 79 0.68 7.14 10.64
N TRP A 80 1.08 6.94 11.90
CA TRP A 80 1.24 5.61 12.49
C TRP A 80 -0.04 4.77 12.42
N LYS A 81 -1.22 5.42 12.46
CA LYS A 81 -2.53 4.75 12.40
C LYS A 81 -2.84 4.08 11.05
N CYS A 82 -2.16 4.45 9.97
CA CYS A 82 -2.37 3.87 8.63
C CYS A 82 -1.68 2.49 8.44
N TRP A 83 -1.37 1.79 9.53
CA TRP A 83 -0.66 0.51 9.52
C TRP A 83 -1.57 -0.68 9.16
N ASN A 84 -2.89 -0.53 9.24
CA ASN A 84 -3.77 -1.70 9.36
C ASN A 84 -4.52 -2.16 8.10
N GLU A 85 -4.60 -1.43 6.97
CA GLU A 85 -5.67 -1.78 5.99
C GLU A 85 -5.36 -1.88 4.49
N ASP A 86 -4.19 -1.49 3.93
CA ASP A 86 -4.12 -1.31 2.45
C ASP A 86 -2.98 -2.01 1.69
N ASP A 87 -2.37 -3.06 2.22
CA ASP A 87 -1.41 -3.90 1.43
C ASP A 87 -1.90 -5.36 1.27
N ASP A 88 -3.22 -5.59 1.28
CA ASP A 88 -3.80 -6.78 0.62
C ASP A 88 -4.04 -6.44 -0.85
N ASP A 89 -2.96 -6.46 -1.62
CA ASP A 89 -3.04 -6.62 -3.07
C ASP A 89 -3.39 -8.10 -3.36
N SER A 90 -4.58 -8.51 -2.90
CA SER A 90 -5.31 -9.62 -3.49
C SER A 90 -5.80 -9.15 -4.85
N SER A 91 -4.88 -8.98 -5.79
CA SER A 91 -5.22 -9.10 -7.19
C SER A 91 -5.69 -10.53 -7.37
N ALA A 92 -6.95 -10.78 -7.06
CA ALA A 92 -7.67 -11.93 -7.58
C ALA A 92 -7.50 -11.78 -9.09
N ASN A 93 -6.60 -12.58 -9.66
CA ASN A 93 -6.69 -12.92 -11.06
C ASN A 93 -8.02 -13.69 -11.17
N SER A 94 -9.13 -12.96 -11.26
CA SER A 94 -10.31 -13.49 -11.91
C SER A 94 -9.90 -13.61 -13.37
N ASP A 95 -9.28 -14.74 -13.68
CA ASP A 95 -9.19 -15.24 -15.02
C ASP A 95 -10.64 -15.37 -15.49
N ASP A 96 -11.08 -14.37 -16.25
CA ASP A 96 -12.35 -14.40 -16.97
C ASP A 96 -12.14 -15.41 -18.10
N GLU A 97 -12.21 -16.70 -17.74
CA GLU A 97 -12.32 -17.81 -18.67
C GLU A 97 -13.54 -17.53 -19.55
N PRO A 98 -13.40 -17.33 -20.87
CA PRO A 98 -14.54 -17.19 -21.73
C PRO A 98 -15.32 -18.49 -21.71
N GLU A 99 -16.55 -18.42 -21.20
CA GLU A 99 -17.62 -19.41 -21.34
C GLU A 99 -17.48 -20.15 -22.67
N MET A 100 -17.02 -21.40 -22.63
CA MET A 100 -17.30 -22.34 -23.69
C MET A 100 -18.81 -22.52 -23.73
N GLN A 101 -19.49 -21.70 -24.56
CA GLN A 101 -20.84 -21.94 -25.00
C GLN A 101 -20.86 -23.28 -25.73
N ARG A 102 -21.14 -24.34 -24.96
CA ARG A 102 -21.53 -25.64 -25.47
C ARG A 102 -22.87 -25.45 -26.19
N PRO A 103 -22.96 -25.64 -27.52
CA PRO A 103 -24.25 -25.66 -28.17
C PRO A 103 -25.06 -26.84 -27.63
N LYS A 104 -26.24 -26.54 -27.10
CA LYS A 104 -27.20 -27.50 -26.53
C LYS A 104 -27.60 -28.50 -27.61
N GLN A 105 -27.10 -29.73 -27.53
CA GLN A 105 -27.68 -30.84 -28.28
C GLN A 105 -29.04 -31.20 -27.67
N THR A 106 -30.10 -30.89 -28.39
CA THR A 106 -31.45 -31.40 -28.15
C THR A 106 -31.43 -32.92 -28.36
N VAL A 107 -31.33 -33.69 -27.28
CA VAL A 107 -31.54 -35.13 -27.30
C VAL A 107 -33.04 -35.39 -27.44
N ARG A 108 -33.48 -35.76 -28.64
CA ARG A 108 -34.86 -36.23 -28.90
C ARG A 108 -34.89 -37.74 -28.69
N TYR A 109 -35.62 -38.19 -27.67
CA TYR A 109 -35.96 -39.60 -27.52
C TYR A 109 -36.88 -40.03 -28.67
N GLY A 110 -36.44 -40.98 -29.49
CA GLY A 110 -37.20 -41.45 -30.64
C GLY A 110 -36.67 -42.78 -31.21
N ALA A 111 -37.40 -43.84 -30.87
CA ALA A 111 -37.60 -45.09 -31.61
C ALA A 111 -36.38 -45.98 -31.96
N PHE A 112 -36.31 -47.11 -31.24
CA PHE A 112 -35.69 -48.35 -31.70
C PHE A 112 -36.30 -48.80 -33.04
N THR A 113 -35.46 -49.10 -34.02
CA THR A 113 -35.73 -50.18 -34.98
C THR A 113 -34.45 -50.94 -35.24
N SER A 114 -34.41 -52.20 -34.79
CA SER A 114 -33.41 -53.18 -35.18
C SER A 114 -33.67 -53.67 -36.61
N ASP A 115 -32.56 -53.79 -37.31
CA ASP A 115 -32.26 -54.54 -38.53
C ASP A 115 -33.05 -55.85 -38.73
N ARG A 116 -33.50 -56.08 -39.97
CA ARG A 116 -33.69 -57.39 -40.58
C ARG A 116 -33.32 -57.33 -42.05
#